data_AF-A0A559K8D0-F1
#
_entry.id   AF-A0A559K8D0-F1
#
_cell.length_a   1.000
_cell.length_b   1.000
_cell.length_c   1.000
_cell.angle_alpha   90.00
_cell.angle_beta   90.00
_cell.angle_gamma   90.00
#
_symmetry.space_group_name_H-M   'P 1'
#
loop_
_entity.id
_entity.type
_entity.pdbx_description
1 polymer ?
#
loop_
_entity_poly.entity_id
_entity_poly.type
_entity_poly.pdbx_seq_one_letter_code
_entity_poly.pdbx_strand_id
1 'polypeptide(L)'
;MSRKLGVIHTTPVTVDVFKALAAELMPGCSVINFVDDSILPELALPGTKVESVQDKLVQYAKYAERAGADVILSACSSVGEAASAMCSSVSVPVIRIDDAMATEAIRQGTKIGVAATLETTLRPTIELLQQKARDTGCSRYYLAKLISS
;
A
#
# COMPACT_ATOMS: atom_id res chain seq x y z
N MET A 1 27.10 0.77 2.67
CA MET A 1 26.16 0.38 3.74
C MET A 1 25.08 -0.50 3.13
N SER A 2 24.59 -1.51 3.86
CA SER A 2 23.43 -2.32 3.45
C SER A 2 22.19 -1.44 3.47
N ARG A 3 21.41 -1.43 2.37
CA ARG A 3 20.13 -0.69 2.32
C ARG A 3 19.11 -1.37 3.24
N LYS A 4 18.18 -0.59 3.78
CA LYS A 4 17.15 -1.07 4.70
C LYS A 4 15.75 -0.73 4.20
N LEU A 5 14.90 -1.74 4.10
CA LEU A 5 13.50 -1.63 3.73
C LEU A 5 12.63 -1.75 4.98
N GLY A 6 11.83 -0.73 5.29
CA GLY A 6 10.74 -0.84 6.25
C GLY A 6 9.48 -1.34 5.53
N VAL A 7 8.78 -2.33 6.08
CA VAL A 7 7.51 -2.82 5.51
C VAL A 7 6.44 -2.73 6.58
N ILE A 8 5.33 -2.05 6.25
CA ILE A 8 4.16 -1.90 7.12
C ILE A 8 3.07 -2.83 6.62
N HIS A 9 2.67 -3.76 7.47
CA HIS A 9 1.68 -4.78 7.21
C HIS A 9 0.47 -4.59 8.12
N THR A 10 -0.71 -4.92 7.59
CA THR A 10 -1.95 -5.00 8.35
C THR A 10 -2.40 -6.45 8.56
N THR A 11 -1.58 -7.41 8.14
CA THR A 11 -1.79 -8.85 8.28
C THR A 11 -0.45 -9.59 8.30
N PRO A 12 -0.28 -10.62 9.14
CA PRO A 12 0.95 -11.41 9.18
C PRO A 12 1.19 -12.21 7.89
N VAL A 13 0.15 -12.50 7.11
CA VAL A 13 0.23 -13.35 5.90
C VAL A 13 1.21 -12.82 4.86
N THR A 14 1.39 -11.50 4.79
CA THR A 14 2.26 -10.87 3.79
C THR A 14 3.74 -10.81 4.22
N VAL A 15 4.05 -11.05 5.50
CA VAL A 15 5.40 -10.86 6.04
C VAL A 15 6.42 -11.79 5.39
N ASP A 16 6.13 -13.10 5.36
CA ASP A 16 7.09 -14.07 4.82
C ASP A 16 7.22 -13.97 3.31
N VAL A 17 6.14 -13.59 2.62
CA VAL A 17 6.16 -13.28 1.18
C VAL A 17 7.14 -12.13 0.90
N PHE A 18 7.04 -11.03 1.63
CA PHE A 18 7.91 -9.88 1.42
C PHE A 18 9.36 -10.12 1.85
N LYS A 19 9.60 -10.90 2.90
CA LYS A 19 10.96 -11.34 3.26
C LYS A 19 11.60 -12.16 2.14
N ALA A 20 10.86 -13.12 1.58
CA ALA A 20 11.35 -13.95 0.48
C ALA A 20 11.65 -13.12 -0.77
N LEU A 21 10.71 -12.25 -1.18
CA LEU A 21 10.89 -11.37 -2.33
C LEU A 21 12.06 -10.39 -2.14
N ALA A 22 12.25 -9.84 -0.96
CA ALA A 22 13.37 -8.96 -0.69
C ALA A 22 14.72 -9.70 -0.76
N ALA A 23 14.79 -10.93 -0.24
CA ALA A 23 16.00 -11.75 -0.33
C ALA A 23 16.36 -12.11 -1.78
N GLU A 24 15.35 -12.38 -2.61
CA GLU A 24 15.51 -12.71 -4.03
C GLU A 24 15.87 -11.49 -4.89
N LEU A 25 15.09 -10.41 -4.79
CA LEU A 25 15.17 -9.26 -5.70
C LEU A 25 16.17 -8.19 -5.24
N MET A 26 16.47 -8.13 -3.94
CA MET A 26 17.32 -7.11 -3.33
C MET A 26 18.35 -7.74 -2.39
N PRO A 27 19.25 -8.61 -2.91
CA PRO A 27 20.23 -9.29 -2.09
C PRO A 27 21.10 -8.29 -1.30
N GLY A 28 21.26 -8.55 0.00
CA GLY A 28 21.98 -7.66 0.91
C GLY A 28 21.16 -6.47 1.44
N CYS A 29 19.87 -6.36 1.12
CA CYS A 29 18.95 -5.44 1.78
C CYS A 29 18.43 -6.05 3.09
N SER A 30 18.48 -5.27 4.18
CA SER A 30 17.87 -5.66 5.45
C SER A 30 16.39 -5.24 5.47
N VAL A 31 15.51 -6.10 6.00
CA VAL A 31 14.07 -5.82 6.06
C VAL A 31 13.62 -5.69 7.52
N ILE A 32 12.90 -4.62 7.84
CA ILE A 32 12.20 -4.44 9.12
C ILE A 32 10.70 -4.50 8.85
N ASN A 33 10.00 -5.40 9.53
CA ASN A 33 8.57 -5.58 9.34
C ASN A 33 7.81 -5.04 10.56
N PHE A 34 6.80 -4.22 10.30
CA PHE A 34 5.83 -3.74 11.29
C PHE A 34 4.50 -4.38 10.95
N VAL A 35 3.93 -5.13 11.89
CA VAL A 35 2.63 -5.78 11.70
C VAL A 35 1.67 -5.22 12.74
N ASP A 36 0.58 -4.63 12.26
CA ASP A 36 -0.57 -4.29 13.08
C ASP A 36 -1.80 -5.01 12.53
N ASP A 37 -2.05 -6.20 13.08
CA ASP A 37 -3.18 -7.05 12.72
C ASP A 37 -4.51 -6.57 13.30
N SER A 38 -4.54 -5.44 14.03
CA SER A 38 -5.78 -4.80 14.48
C SER A 38 -6.45 -3.95 13.39
N ILE A 39 -5.69 -3.48 12.39
CA ILE A 39 -6.16 -2.51 11.40
C ILE A 39 -7.22 -3.10 10.46
N LEU A 40 -6.98 -4.27 9.86
CA LEU A 40 -7.95 -4.87 8.94
C LEU A 40 -9.28 -5.23 9.64
N PRO A 41 -9.28 -5.84 10.85
CA PRO A 41 -10.50 -6.03 11.62
C PRO A 41 -11.25 -4.73 11.90
N GLU A 42 -10.55 -3.65 12.27
CA GLU A 42 -11.15 -2.33 12.50
C GLU A 42 -11.80 -1.77 11.22
N LEU A 43 -11.11 -1.88 10.08
CA LEU A 43 -11.61 -1.45 8.77
C LEU A 43 -12.69 -2.35 8.17
N ALA A 44 -12.88 -3.55 8.69
CA ALA A 44 -13.95 -4.45 8.28
C ALA A 44 -15.28 -4.13 8.99
N LEU A 45 -15.27 -3.33 10.06
CA LEU A 45 -16.48 -2.93 10.76
C LEU A 45 -17.32 -1.96 9.90
N PRO A 46 -18.66 -2.10 9.88
CA PRO A 46 -19.51 -1.21 9.10
C PRO A 46 -19.32 0.27 9.46
N GLY A 47 -19.12 1.10 8.45
CA GLY A 47 -19.03 2.56 8.60
C GLY A 47 -17.68 3.10 9.09
N THR A 48 -16.67 2.24 9.29
CA THR A 48 -15.31 2.71 9.57
C THR A 48 -14.65 3.25 8.32
N LYS A 49 -13.71 4.17 8.52
CA LYS A 49 -12.96 4.81 7.44
C LYS A 49 -11.47 4.72 7.69
N VAL A 50 -10.66 4.79 6.63
CA VAL A 50 -9.20 4.68 6.71
C VAL A 50 -8.59 5.75 7.62
N GLU A 51 -9.22 6.92 7.73
CA GLU A 51 -8.80 8.01 8.61
C GLU A 51 -8.75 7.60 10.08
N SER A 52 -9.57 6.62 10.51
CA SER A 52 -9.56 6.10 11.90
C SER A 52 -8.24 5.42 12.29
N VAL A 53 -7.56 4.79 11.32
CA VAL A 53 -6.28 4.09 11.53
C VAL A 53 -5.09 4.88 11.00
N GLN A 54 -5.30 6.06 10.43
CA GLN A 54 -4.26 6.85 9.76
C GLN A 54 -3.13 7.25 10.71
N ASP A 55 -3.44 7.66 11.95
CA ASP A 55 -2.40 8.04 12.91
C ASP A 55 -1.48 6.85 13.24
N LYS A 56 -2.04 5.65 13.46
CA LYS A 56 -1.26 4.41 13.68
C LYS A 56 -0.26 4.20 12.55
N LEU A 57 -0.72 4.27 11.29
CA LEU A 57 0.12 4.09 10.10
C LEU A 57 1.22 5.16 9.98
N VAL A 58 0.90 6.42 10.28
CA VAL A 58 1.89 7.51 10.35
C VAL A 58 2.94 7.25 11.42
N GLN A 59 2.54 6.76 12.61
CA GLN A 59 3.51 6.42 13.66
C GLN A 59 4.42 5.25 13.24
N TYR A 60 3.88 4.23 12.56
CA TYR A 60 4.71 3.14 12.01
C TYR A 60 5.69 3.64 10.97
N ALA A 61 5.29 4.54 10.07
CA ALA A 61 6.19 5.14 9.09
C ALA A 61 7.34 5.92 9.77
N LYS A 62 7.01 6.78 10.75
CA LYS A 62 8.01 7.52 11.54
C LYS A 62 8.95 6.59 12.29
N TYR A 63 8.44 5.50 12.84
CA TYR A 63 9.28 4.53 13.54
C TYR A 63 10.19 3.77 12.56
N ALA A 64 9.69 3.39 11.38
CA ALA A 64 10.50 2.76 10.34
C ALA A 64 11.66 3.67 9.90
N GLU A 65 11.41 4.97 9.69
CA GLU A 65 12.45 5.96 9.39
C GLU A 65 13.48 6.03 10.53
N ARG A 66 13.04 6.15 11.80
CA ARG A 66 13.93 6.16 12.97
C ARG A 66 14.74 4.87 13.12
N ALA A 67 14.21 3.74 12.69
CA ALA A 67 14.91 2.45 12.64
C ALA A 67 15.93 2.38 11.48
N GLY A 68 16.04 3.43 10.68
CA GLY A 68 17.01 3.62 9.61
C GLY A 68 16.55 3.08 8.26
N ALA A 69 15.24 2.91 8.03
CA ALA A 69 14.73 2.51 6.72
C ALA A 69 15.05 3.59 5.67
N ASP A 70 15.63 3.18 4.54
CA ASP A 70 15.90 4.06 3.40
C ASP A 70 14.64 4.26 2.54
N VAL A 71 13.72 3.28 2.57
CA VAL A 71 12.44 3.25 1.86
C VAL A 71 11.44 2.51 2.73
N ILE A 72 10.17 2.93 2.68
CA ILE A 72 9.05 2.28 3.36
C ILE A 72 8.07 1.74 2.33
N LEU A 73 7.70 0.46 2.46
CA LEU A 73 6.66 -0.19 1.68
C LEU A 73 5.40 -0.36 2.54
N SER A 74 4.28 0.22 2.11
CA SER A 74 2.95 -0.09 2.64
C SER A 74 2.42 -1.33 1.92
N ALA A 75 2.38 -2.46 2.63
CA ALA A 75 2.02 -3.78 2.09
C ALA A 75 0.50 -4.04 2.05
N CYS A 76 -0.34 -3.01 2.19
CA CYS A 76 -1.80 -3.14 2.22
C CYS A 76 -2.48 -2.09 1.34
N SER A 77 -3.22 -2.53 0.33
CA SER A 77 -3.98 -1.65 -0.58
C SER A 77 -5.21 -1.02 0.07
N SER A 78 -5.82 -1.66 1.08
CA SER A 78 -6.98 -1.13 1.81
C SER A 78 -6.69 0.15 2.61
N VAL A 79 -5.42 0.41 2.91
CA VAL A 79 -4.99 1.63 3.60
C VAL A 79 -4.27 2.61 2.65
N GLY A 80 -4.44 2.43 1.34
CA GLY A 80 -3.74 3.20 0.32
C GLY A 80 -3.94 4.71 0.41
N GLU A 81 -5.06 5.17 0.97
CA GLU A 81 -5.33 6.59 1.21
C GLU A 81 -4.42 7.19 2.31
N ALA A 82 -4.04 6.39 3.30
CA ALA A 82 -3.11 6.81 4.35
C ALA A 82 -1.66 6.94 3.83
N ALA A 83 -1.36 6.44 2.63
CA ALA A 83 -0.01 6.51 2.07
C ALA A 83 0.47 7.94 1.87
N SER A 84 -0.41 8.86 1.45
CA SER A 84 -0.04 10.28 1.32
C SER A 84 0.28 10.90 2.69
N ALA A 85 -0.48 10.55 3.73
CA ALA A 85 -0.23 11.05 5.08
C ALA A 85 1.09 10.50 5.65
N MET A 86 1.38 9.21 5.44
CA MET A 86 2.67 8.61 5.78
C MET A 86 3.81 9.33 5.05
N CYS A 87 3.71 9.50 3.73
CA CYS A 87 4.74 10.14 2.91
C CYS A 87 5.04 11.59 3.35
N SER A 88 4.01 12.37 3.72
CA SER A 88 4.21 13.74 4.20
C SER A 88 4.80 13.82 5.62
N SER A 89 4.88 12.70 6.34
CA SER A 89 5.28 12.66 7.75
C SER A 89 6.70 12.16 7.99
N VAL A 90 7.38 11.69 6.94
CA VAL A 90 8.75 11.17 6.94
C VAL A 90 9.53 11.77 5.76
N SER A 91 10.85 11.71 5.81
CA SER A 91 11.75 12.20 4.76
C SER A 91 12.12 11.12 3.74
N VAL A 92 11.87 9.85 4.05
CA VAL A 92 12.15 8.71 3.17
C VAL A 92 10.95 8.35 2.29
N PRO A 93 11.16 7.79 1.09
CA PRO A 93 10.04 7.43 0.20
C PRO A 93 9.10 6.40 0.81
N VAL A 94 7.79 6.63 0.68
CA VAL A 94 6.74 5.67 1.03
C VAL A 94 6.08 5.17 -0.25
N ILE A 95 6.15 3.86 -0.50
CA ILE A 95 5.64 3.21 -1.71
C ILE A 95 4.46 2.32 -1.32
N ARG A 96 3.38 2.34 -2.11
CA ARG A 96 2.27 1.39 -1.96
C ARG A 96 2.56 0.12 -2.73
N ILE A 97 2.15 -1.02 -2.18
CA ILE A 97 2.23 -2.33 -2.84
C ILE A 97 1.60 -2.37 -4.24
N ASP A 98 0.54 -1.59 -4.47
CA ASP A 98 -0.25 -1.56 -5.70
C ASP A 98 0.17 -0.47 -6.70
N ASP A 99 1.21 0.32 -6.41
CA ASP A 99 1.63 1.46 -7.25
C ASP A 99 2.12 1.02 -8.65
N ALA A 100 3.00 0.01 -8.67
CA ALA A 100 3.52 -0.56 -9.91
C ALA A 100 2.43 -1.25 -10.73
N MET A 101 1.53 -1.98 -10.04
CA MET A 101 0.36 -2.62 -10.66
C MET A 101 -0.56 -1.58 -11.32
N ALA A 102 -0.87 -0.48 -10.63
CA ALA A 102 -1.73 0.58 -11.17
C ALA A 102 -1.10 1.25 -12.39
N THR A 103 0.21 1.54 -12.32
CA THR A 103 0.96 2.10 -13.46
C THR A 103 0.87 1.20 -14.69
N GLU A 104 1.05 -0.10 -14.51
CA GLU A 104 1.01 -1.07 -15.61
C GLU A 104 -0.40 -1.24 -16.18
N ALA A 105 -1.43 -1.25 -15.33
CA ALA A 105 -2.82 -1.31 -15.76
C ALA A 105 -3.19 -0.10 -16.65
N ILE A 106 -2.76 1.10 -16.28
CA ILE A 106 -2.95 2.32 -17.09
C ILE A 106 -2.18 2.24 -18.41
N ARG A 107 -0.97 1.68 -18.40
CA ARG A 107 -0.15 1.52 -19.60
C ARG A 107 -0.78 0.58 -20.63
N GLN A 108 -1.39 -0.52 -20.17
CA GLN A 108 -1.90 -1.57 -21.05
C GLN A 108 -3.38 -1.41 -21.45
N GLY A 109 -4.23 -0.96 -20.54
CA GLY A 109 -5.69 -1.06 -20.69
C GLY A 109 -6.37 0.29 -20.89
N THR A 110 -7.45 0.32 -21.69
CA THR A 110 -8.37 1.47 -21.80
C THR A 110 -9.64 1.29 -20.96
N LYS A 111 -10.02 0.03 -20.70
CA LYS A 111 -11.09 -0.40 -19.78
C LYS A 111 -10.48 -1.28 -18.70
N ILE A 112 -10.60 -0.89 -17.45
CA ILE A 112 -9.93 -1.54 -16.31
C ILE A 112 -10.99 -2.02 -15.31
N GLY A 113 -10.96 -3.32 -15.01
CA GLY A 113 -11.75 -3.92 -13.94
C GLY A 113 -10.96 -3.96 -12.63
N VAL A 114 -11.60 -3.57 -11.53
CA VAL A 114 -11.07 -3.64 -10.15
C VAL A 114 -11.96 -4.60 -9.37
N ALA A 115 -11.36 -5.69 -8.89
CA ALA A 115 -12.03 -6.65 -8.03
C ALA A 115 -11.33 -6.68 -6.66
N ALA A 116 -12.10 -6.62 -5.58
CA ALA A 116 -11.56 -6.67 -4.22
C ALA A 116 -12.50 -7.41 -3.27
N THR A 117 -11.94 -7.94 -2.18
CA THR A 117 -12.67 -8.65 -1.12
C THR A 117 -13.12 -7.73 0.02
N LEU A 118 -12.52 -6.54 0.13
CA LEU A 118 -12.88 -5.51 1.10
C LEU A 118 -13.30 -4.23 0.39
N GLU A 119 -14.37 -3.60 0.88
CA GLU A 119 -14.90 -2.36 0.32
C GLU A 119 -13.89 -1.21 0.45
N THR A 120 -13.16 -1.21 1.56
CA THR A 120 -12.07 -0.27 1.83
C THR A 120 -10.91 -0.37 0.85
N THR A 121 -10.83 -1.41 0.01
CA THR A 121 -9.82 -1.51 -1.07
C THR A 121 -10.26 -0.86 -2.38
N LEU A 122 -11.56 -0.91 -2.71
CA LEU A 122 -12.05 -0.50 -4.04
C LEU A 122 -11.76 0.97 -4.32
N ARG A 123 -12.20 1.86 -3.41
CA ARG A 123 -12.04 3.31 -3.58
C ARG A 123 -10.55 3.72 -3.67
N PRO A 124 -9.65 3.36 -2.72
CA PRO A 124 -8.24 3.72 -2.83
C PRO A 124 -7.54 3.21 -4.09
N THR A 125 -7.98 2.06 -4.62
CA THR A 125 -7.39 1.47 -5.82
C THR A 125 -7.85 2.23 -7.07
N ILE A 126 -9.14 2.58 -7.16
CA ILE A 126 -9.67 3.38 -8.27
C ILE A 126 -9.05 4.78 -8.26
N GLU A 127 -8.95 5.42 -7.10
CA GLU A 127 -8.32 6.74 -6.96
C GLU A 127 -6.86 6.71 -7.40
N LEU A 128 -6.11 5.66 -7.03
CA LEU A 128 -4.73 5.45 -7.48
C LEU A 128 -4.67 5.32 -9.02
N LEU A 129 -5.51 4.48 -9.62
CA LEU A 129 -5.58 4.31 -11.08
C LEU A 129 -5.91 5.63 -11.78
N GLN A 130 -6.88 6.38 -11.27
CA GLN A 130 -7.24 7.69 -11.80
C GLN A 130 -6.09 8.69 -11.69
N GLN A 131 -5.33 8.67 -10.59
CA GLN A 131 -4.15 9.51 -10.45
C GLN A 131 -3.10 9.16 -11.51
N LYS A 132 -2.76 7.87 -11.68
CA LYS A 132 -1.81 7.42 -12.71
C LYS A 132 -2.27 7.76 -14.14
N ALA A 133 -3.59 7.72 -14.39
CA ALA A 133 -4.16 8.14 -15.67
C ALA A 133 -3.97 9.64 -15.92
N ARG A 134 -4.23 10.48 -14.90
CA ARG A 134 -3.99 11.93 -14.96
C ARG A 134 -2.51 12.25 -15.21
N ASP A 135 -1.61 11.59 -14.50
CA ASP A 135 -0.16 11.78 -14.63
C ASP A 135 0.36 11.45 -16.04
N THR A 136 -0.35 10.59 -16.78
CA THR A 136 -0.01 10.17 -18.15
C THR A 136 -0.86 10.85 -19.23
N GLY A 137 -1.67 11.86 -18.86
CA GLY A 137 -2.50 12.62 -19.80
C GLY A 137 -3.60 11.77 -20.46
N CYS A 138 -4.06 10.72 -19.77
CA CYS A 138 -4.86 9.65 -20.33
C CYS A 138 -6.23 9.55 -19.63
N SER A 139 -7.28 9.22 -20.38
CA SER A 139 -8.59 8.86 -19.83
C SER A 139 -8.81 7.35 -19.91
N ARG A 140 -9.48 6.78 -18.90
CA ARG A 140 -9.76 5.34 -18.79
C ARG A 140 -11.16 5.11 -18.25
N TYR A 141 -11.73 3.97 -18.62
CA TYR A 141 -13.00 3.49 -18.07
C TYR A 141 -12.75 2.48 -16.95
N TYR A 142 -13.44 2.64 -15.83
CA TYR A 142 -13.26 1.80 -14.64
C TYR A 142 -14.55 1.06 -14.30
N LEU A 143 -14.44 -0.22 -13.99
CA LEU A 143 -15.49 -1.03 -13.38
C LEU A 143 -14.97 -1.57 -12.05
N ALA A 144 -15.71 -1.38 -10.97
CA ALA A 144 -15.32 -1.85 -9.65
C ALA A 144 -16.37 -2.83 -9.12
N LYS A 145 -15.93 -3.97 -8.59
CA LYS A 145 -16.81 -4.99 -8.07
C LYS A 145 -16.23 -5.61 -6.79
N LEU A 146 -17.03 -5.61 -5.73
CA LEU A 146 -16.78 -6.47 -4.59
C LEU A 146 -16.98 -7.92 -5.00
N ILE A 147 -15.98 -8.75 -4.74
CA ILE A 147 -16.04 -10.19 -4.92
C ILE A 147 -16.02 -10.85 -3.54
N SER A 148 -17.13 -11.47 -3.17
CA SER A 148 -17.19 -12.35 -2.01
C SER A 148 -16.40 -13.63 -2.30
N SER A 149 -15.48 -13.97 -1.41
CA SER A 149 -14.92 -15.32 -1.28
C SER A 149 -15.98 -16.30 -0.78
#